data_AF-A0ABD6EGR0-F1
#
_entry.id   AF-A0ABD6EGR0-F1
#
_cell.length_a   1.000
_cell.length_b   1.000
_cell.length_c   1.000
_cell.angle_alpha   90.00
_cell.angle_beta   90.00
_cell.angle_gamma   90.00
#
_symmetry.space_group_name_H-M   'P 1'
#
loop_
_entity.id
_entity.type
_entity.pdbx_description
1 polymer ?
#
loop_
_entity_poly.entity_id
_entity_poly.type
_entity_poly.pdbx_seq_one_letter_code
_entity_poly.pdbx_strand_id
1 'polypeptide(L)'
;MASRLPKVAVSASAAVKQVTPVVSTTREEARASVLAVYKKVQRMAPKFWWDYRLHDIPLPIFRAILKKQFTKNAHLSDLRIIDRKVAECEQDIVSVKWAFYNPEHVRNMLFRENIETKPKDFLTNFLNGKE
;
A
#
# COMPACT_ATOMS: atom_id res chain seq x y z
N MET A 1 -35.43 -55.68 -8.22
CA MET A 1 -33.99 -55.30 -8.27
C MET A 1 -33.78 -54.47 -9.53
N ALA A 2 -33.26 -53.24 -9.56
CA ALA A 2 -32.57 -52.41 -8.58
C ALA A 2 -32.95 -50.93 -8.84
N SER A 3 -33.19 -50.16 -7.78
CA SER A 3 -33.42 -48.71 -7.84
C SER A 3 -32.10 -47.97 -8.06
N ARG A 4 -32.02 -47.13 -9.07
CA ARG A 4 -30.89 -46.20 -9.26
C ARG A 4 -31.10 -45.01 -8.34
N LEU A 5 -30.34 -44.94 -7.26
CA LEU A 5 -30.26 -43.75 -6.41
C LEU A 5 -29.58 -42.61 -7.19
N PRO A 6 -30.14 -41.39 -7.22
CA PRO A 6 -29.45 -40.25 -7.79
C PRO A 6 -28.26 -39.88 -6.88
N LYS A 7 -27.06 -39.78 -7.48
CA LYS A 7 -25.89 -39.20 -6.81
C LYS A 7 -26.20 -37.74 -6.50
N VAL A 8 -26.50 -37.44 -5.24
CA VAL A 8 -26.51 -36.07 -4.73
C VAL A 8 -25.09 -35.54 -4.86
N ALA A 9 -24.86 -34.66 -5.82
CA ALA A 9 -23.65 -33.86 -5.88
C ALA A 9 -23.69 -32.92 -4.68
N VAL A 10 -23.02 -33.33 -3.60
CA VAL A 10 -22.72 -32.43 -2.49
C VAL A 10 -21.82 -31.34 -3.08
N SER A 11 -22.40 -30.18 -3.36
CA SER A 11 -21.63 -28.97 -3.59
C SER A 11 -20.81 -28.75 -2.33
N ALA A 12 -19.52 -29.07 -2.39
CA ALA A 12 -18.56 -28.68 -1.38
C ALA A 12 -18.52 -27.15 -1.39
N SER A 13 -19.42 -26.52 -0.64
CA SER A 13 -19.25 -25.14 -0.21
C SER A 13 -17.93 -25.13 0.53
N ALA A 14 -16.87 -24.66 -0.14
CA ALA A 14 -15.58 -24.46 0.48
C ALA A 14 -15.88 -23.66 1.75
N ALA A 15 -15.63 -24.26 2.92
CA ALA A 15 -15.81 -23.60 4.19
C ALA A 15 -14.83 -22.42 4.23
N VAL A 16 -15.25 -21.27 3.70
CA VAL A 16 -14.47 -20.04 3.76
C VAL A 16 -14.38 -19.73 5.24
N LYS A 17 -13.15 -19.77 5.76
CA LYS A 17 -12.87 -19.42 7.15
C LYS A 17 -13.41 -18.02 7.38
N GLN A 18 -14.54 -17.92 8.10
CA GLN A 18 -15.17 -16.65 8.42
C GLN A 18 -14.23 -15.90 9.36
N VAL A 19 -13.70 -14.77 8.89
CA VAL A 19 -12.83 -13.90 9.69
C VAL A 19 -13.52 -12.58 9.90
N THR A 20 -13.45 -12.07 11.12
CA THR A 20 -13.99 -10.77 11.48
C THR A 20 -13.30 -9.66 10.68
N PRO A 21 -14.05 -8.80 9.97
CA PRO A 21 -13.49 -7.64 9.30
C PRO A 21 -12.95 -6.64 10.33
N VAL A 22 -11.98 -5.80 9.93
CA VAL A 22 -11.40 -4.78 10.82
C VAL A 22 -12.26 -3.52 10.81
N VAL A 23 -12.48 -2.96 9.62
CA VAL A 23 -13.37 -1.80 9.41
C VAL A 23 -14.30 -2.05 8.23
N SER A 24 -13.74 -2.39 7.06
CA SER A 24 -14.48 -2.56 5.83
C SER A 24 -15.05 -3.97 5.73
N THR A 25 -16.34 -4.07 5.40
CA THR A 25 -17.00 -5.36 5.12
C THR A 25 -17.00 -5.63 3.60
N THR A 26 -17.02 -4.57 2.79
CA THR A 26 -17.04 -4.66 1.33
C THR A 26 -15.80 -4.03 0.68
N ARG A 27 -15.51 -4.44 -0.56
CA ARG A 27 -14.40 -3.87 -1.34
C ARG A 27 -14.63 -2.40 -1.70
N GLU A 28 -15.89 -2.00 -1.85
CA GLU A 28 -16.26 -0.63 -2.20
C GLU A 28 -15.99 0.32 -1.02
N GLU A 29 -16.33 -0.09 0.20
CA GLU A 29 -15.98 0.62 1.43
C GLU A 29 -14.47 0.79 1.57
N ALA A 30 -13.70 -0.29 1.42
CA ALA A 30 -12.24 -0.23 1.50
C ALA A 30 -11.66 0.73 0.45
N ARG A 31 -12.18 0.69 -0.78
CA ARG A 31 -11.77 1.61 -1.86
C ARG A 31 -12.13 3.06 -1.53
N ALA A 32 -13.31 3.31 -0.97
CA ALA A 32 -13.73 4.64 -0.54
C ALA A 32 -12.80 5.20 0.55
N SER A 33 -12.45 4.37 1.53
CA SER A 33 -11.51 4.72 2.60
C SER A 33 -10.11 5.06 2.07
N VAL A 34 -9.57 4.24 1.15
CA VAL A 34 -8.29 4.52 0.48
C VAL A 34 -8.34 5.86 -0.26
N LEU A 35 -9.43 6.14 -1.01
CA LEU A 35 -9.59 7.39 -1.75
C LEU A 35 -9.74 8.60 -0.81
N ALA A 36 -10.40 8.44 0.33
CA ALA A 36 -10.52 9.50 1.34
C ALA A 36 -9.16 9.89 1.90
N VAL A 37 -8.35 8.90 2.30
CA VAL A 37 -6.98 9.13 2.80
C VAL A 37 -6.08 9.70 1.69
N TYR A 38 -6.16 9.18 0.46
CA TYR A 38 -5.42 9.73 -0.68
C TYR A 38 -5.72 11.21 -0.91
N LYS A 39 -7.01 11.60 -0.90
CA LYS A 39 -7.41 13.02 -1.03
C LYS A 39 -6.91 13.87 0.14
N LYS A 40 -6.84 13.32 1.35
CA LYS A 40 -6.30 14.01 2.54
C LYS A 40 -4.79 14.27 2.36
N VAL A 41 -4.03 13.26 1.93
CA VAL A 41 -2.60 13.38 1.63
C VAL A 41 -2.34 14.40 0.53
N GLN A 42 -3.07 14.35 -0.58
CA GLN A 42 -2.89 15.28 -1.70
C GLN A 42 -3.20 16.74 -1.33
N ARG A 43 -4.17 16.98 -0.44
CA ARG A 43 -4.46 18.31 0.13
C ARG A 43 -3.35 18.80 1.05
N MET A 44 -2.78 17.90 1.86
CA MET A 44 -1.67 18.21 2.77
C MET A 44 -0.34 18.42 2.02
N ALA A 45 -0.19 17.86 0.82
CA ALA A 45 1.06 17.81 0.08
C ALA A 45 1.82 19.15 -0.05
N PRO A 46 1.19 20.31 -0.34
CA PRO A 46 1.93 21.57 -0.43
C PRO A 46 2.56 22.01 0.90
N LYS A 47 1.83 21.86 2.00
CA LYS A 47 2.32 22.18 3.35
C LYS A 47 3.41 21.18 3.75
N PHE A 48 3.18 19.90 3.52
CA PHE A 48 4.16 18.85 3.77
C PHE A 48 5.47 19.07 3.02
N TRP A 49 5.39 19.37 1.72
CA TRP A 49 6.53 19.70 0.87
C TRP A 49 7.36 20.87 1.41
N TRP A 50 6.68 21.89 1.93
CA TRP A 50 7.32 23.06 2.54
C TRP A 50 7.95 22.79 3.90
N ASP A 51 7.18 22.21 4.82
CA ASP A 51 7.63 21.96 6.20
C ASP A 51 8.86 21.03 6.24
N TYR A 52 8.95 20.09 5.29
CA TYR A 52 10.01 19.09 5.20
C TYR A 52 11.15 19.47 4.23
N ARG A 53 11.16 20.71 3.74
CA ARG A 53 12.21 21.27 2.86
C ARG A 53 12.49 20.44 1.60
N LEU A 54 11.45 19.85 1.00
CA LEU A 54 11.56 19.01 -0.20
C LEU A 54 11.55 19.84 -1.51
N HIS A 55 12.01 21.09 -1.44
CA HIS A 55 11.94 22.07 -2.52
C HIS A 55 12.87 21.78 -3.69
N ASP A 56 13.82 20.86 -3.51
CA ASP A 56 14.62 20.30 -4.58
C ASP A 56 13.77 19.58 -5.64
N ILE A 57 12.54 19.19 -5.28
CA ILE A 57 11.60 18.50 -6.17
C ILE A 57 10.41 19.43 -6.48
N PRO A 58 10.06 19.64 -7.76
CA PRO A 58 8.84 20.37 -8.12
C PRO A 58 7.58 19.75 -7.50
N LEU A 59 6.69 20.58 -6.95
CA LEU A 59 5.46 20.13 -6.28
C LEU A 59 4.59 19.17 -7.12
N PRO A 60 4.41 19.35 -8.46
CA PRO A 60 3.68 18.38 -9.28
C PRO A 60 4.32 16.99 -9.28
N ILE A 61 5.66 16.93 -9.33
CA ILE A 61 6.42 15.69 -9.28
C ILE A 61 6.29 15.05 -7.89
N PHE A 62 6.35 15.85 -6.83
CA PHE A 62 6.11 15.37 -5.46
C PHE A 62 4.74 14.72 -5.29
N ARG A 63 3.67 15.33 -5.82
CA ARG A 63 2.32 14.73 -5.82
C ARG A 63 2.26 13.42 -6.60
N ALA A 64 3.01 13.31 -7.70
CA ALA A 64 3.12 12.09 -8.47
C ALA A 64 3.87 10.98 -7.70
N ILE A 65 4.91 11.32 -6.93
CA ILE A 65 5.63 10.38 -6.05
C ILE A 65 4.68 9.85 -4.97
N LEU A 66 3.90 10.73 -4.32
CA LEU A 66 2.89 10.30 -3.35
C LEU A 66 1.89 9.35 -4.01
N LYS A 67 1.40 9.66 -5.22
CA LYS A 67 0.53 8.76 -5.99
C LYS A 67 1.21 7.41 -6.29
N LYS A 68 2.49 7.40 -6.63
CA LYS A 68 3.28 6.18 -6.89
C LYS A 68 3.25 5.24 -5.67
N GLN A 69 3.40 5.78 -4.46
CA GLN A 69 3.35 5.01 -3.21
C GLN A 69 1.98 4.33 -2.99
N PHE A 70 0.87 5.00 -3.33
CA PHE A 70 -0.46 4.37 -3.29
C PHE A 70 -0.59 3.26 -4.35
N THR A 71 -0.13 3.51 -5.58
CA THR A 71 -0.23 2.52 -6.66
C THR A 71 0.66 1.30 -6.46
N LYS A 72 1.76 1.41 -5.69
CA LYS A 72 2.63 0.28 -5.34
C LYS A 72 1.86 -0.86 -4.68
N ASN A 73 0.87 -0.52 -3.86
CA ASN A 73 0.05 -1.47 -3.13
C ASN A 73 -1.26 -1.86 -3.86
N ALA A 74 -1.42 -1.49 -5.14
CA ALA A 74 -2.66 -1.74 -5.88
C ALA A 74 -2.96 -3.24 -6.14
N HIS A 75 -1.95 -4.10 -5.98
CA HIS A 75 -2.06 -5.55 -6.14
C HIS A 75 -2.73 -6.24 -4.93
N LEU A 76 -2.93 -5.54 -3.82
CA LEU A 76 -3.54 -6.09 -2.61
C LEU A 76 -5.05 -6.35 -2.83
N SER A 77 -5.48 -7.57 -2.47
CA SER A 77 -6.88 -8.01 -2.60
C SER A 77 -7.59 -8.20 -1.26
N ASP A 78 -6.87 -8.54 -0.19
CA ASP A 78 -7.43 -8.76 1.15
C ASP A 78 -7.80 -7.42 1.82
N LEU A 79 -9.09 -7.29 2.18
CA LEU A 79 -9.67 -6.09 2.79
C LEU A 79 -8.96 -5.70 4.09
N ARG A 80 -8.56 -6.68 4.92
CA ARG A 80 -7.96 -6.40 6.25
C ARG A 80 -6.57 -5.78 6.11
N ILE A 81 -5.84 -6.19 5.07
CA ILE A 81 -4.53 -5.62 4.76
C ILE A 81 -4.70 -4.20 4.23
N ILE A 82 -5.72 -3.97 3.39
CA ILE A 82 -6.05 -2.64 2.88
C ILE A 82 -6.42 -1.72 4.04
N ASP A 83 -7.32 -2.13 4.94
CA ASP A 83 -7.73 -1.35 6.12
C ASP A 83 -6.52 -1.03 7.02
N ARG A 84 -5.65 -2.01 7.25
CA ARG A 84 -4.40 -1.78 8.00
C ARG A 84 -3.52 -0.73 7.32
N LYS A 85 -3.37 -0.79 5.99
CA LYS A 85 -2.57 0.19 5.23
C LYS A 85 -3.17 1.59 5.26
N VAL A 86 -4.51 1.68 5.26
CA VAL A 86 -5.22 2.94 5.47
C VAL A 86 -4.90 3.50 6.85
N ALA A 87 -5.02 2.70 7.92
CA ALA A 87 -4.71 3.11 9.28
C ALA A 87 -3.23 3.52 9.47
N GLU A 88 -2.28 2.76 8.90
CA GLU A 88 -0.86 3.10 8.89
C GLU A 88 -0.63 4.48 8.22
N CYS A 89 -1.28 4.74 7.08
CA CYS A 89 -1.16 6.02 6.40
C CYS A 89 -1.79 7.17 7.19
N GLU A 90 -2.90 6.94 7.90
CA GLU A 90 -3.48 7.95 8.78
C GLU A 90 -2.55 8.30 9.94
N GLN A 91 -1.88 7.32 10.51
CA GLN A 91 -0.85 7.54 11.52
C GLN A 91 0.32 8.34 10.95
N ASP A 92 0.80 8.01 9.75
CA ASP A 92 1.87 8.76 9.08
C ASP A 92 1.47 10.23 8.86
N ILE A 93 0.22 10.50 8.48
CA ILE A 93 -0.29 11.87 8.33
C ILE A 93 -0.23 12.62 9.66
N VAL A 94 -0.59 11.98 10.77
CA VAL A 94 -0.50 12.57 12.12
C VAL A 94 0.96 12.85 12.46
N SER A 95 1.85 11.89 12.25
CA SER A 95 3.29 12.03 12.51
C SER A 95 3.93 13.18 11.72
N VAL A 96 3.57 13.32 10.44
CA VAL A 96 4.02 14.43 9.59
C VAL A 96 3.44 15.77 10.05
N LYS A 97 2.14 15.80 10.39
CA LYS A 97 1.46 17.03 10.81
C LYS A 97 2.04 17.61 12.10
N TRP A 98 2.44 16.75 13.04
CA TRP A 98 3.00 17.13 14.33
C TRP A 98 4.53 17.08 14.38
N ALA A 99 5.19 16.91 13.23
CA ALA A 99 6.65 16.84 13.12
C ALA A 99 7.30 15.76 14.01
N PHE A 100 6.62 14.64 14.25
CA PHE A 100 7.21 13.46 14.92
C PHE A 100 8.24 12.75 14.02
N TYR A 101 8.17 12.96 12.71
CA TYR A 101 9.19 12.49 11.77
C TYR A 101 10.18 13.58 11.40
N ASN A 102 11.46 13.21 11.37
CA ASN A 102 12.56 14.02 10.84
C ASN A 102 12.47 14.11 9.29
N PRO A 103 12.80 15.26 8.67
CA PRO A 103 13.07 15.40 7.23
C PRO A 103 13.74 14.20 6.54
N GLU A 104 14.85 13.70 7.10
CA GLU A 104 15.58 12.58 6.51
C GLU A 104 14.81 11.27 6.55
N HIS A 105 14.04 11.05 7.63
CA HIS A 105 13.18 9.87 7.75
C HIS A 105 12.12 9.87 6.65
N VAL A 106 11.45 11.01 6.45
CA VAL A 106 10.44 11.17 5.39
C VAL A 106 11.06 10.99 4.01
N ARG A 107 12.22 11.58 3.76
CA ARG A 107 12.91 11.45 2.47
C ARG A 107 13.22 9.98 2.19
N ASN A 108 13.74 9.26 3.18
CA ASN A 108 13.98 7.82 3.07
C ASN A 108 12.69 7.02 2.85
N MET A 109 11.59 7.34 3.53
CA MET A 109 10.30 6.65 3.30
C MET A 109 9.80 6.79 1.86
N LEU A 110 9.93 7.99 1.26
CA LEU A 110 9.42 8.27 -0.09
C LEU A 110 10.36 7.79 -1.21
N PHE A 111 11.68 7.80 -0.98
CA PHE A 111 12.69 7.64 -2.02
C PHE A 111 13.60 6.41 -1.86
N ARG A 112 13.32 5.49 -0.92
CA ARG A 112 14.14 4.28 -0.70
C ARG A 112 14.41 3.47 -1.98
N GLU A 113 13.51 3.52 -2.96
CA GLU A 113 13.63 2.80 -4.25
C GLU A 113 14.67 3.40 -5.20
N ASN A 114 15.13 4.63 -4.95
CA ASN A 114 16.13 5.31 -5.78
C ASN A 114 17.56 4.99 -5.34
N ILE A 115 17.75 4.17 -4.30
CA ILE A 115 19.04 3.57 -3.98
C ILE A 115 19.31 2.53 -5.06
N GLU A 116 20.52 2.53 -5.63
CA GLU A 116 20.93 1.62 -6.71
C GLU A 116 20.39 0.21 -6.45
N THR A 117 19.45 -0.23 -7.29
CA THR A 117 18.79 -1.51 -7.08
C THR A 117 19.84 -2.61 -7.19
N LYS A 118 19.83 -3.58 -6.26
CA LYS A 118 20.69 -4.77 -6.38
C LYS A 118 20.54 -5.30 -7.82
N PRO A 119 21.65 -5.58 -8.52
CA PRO A 119 21.56 -6.01 -9.90
C PRO A 119 20.63 -7.22 -9.99
N LYS A 120 19.70 -7.19 -10.93
CA LYS A 120 18.80 -8.33 -11.17
C LYS A 120 19.39 -9.31 -12.18
N ASP A 121 20.34 -8.84 -12.96
CA ASP A 121 21.01 -9.63 -13.98
C ASP A 121 22.11 -10.50 -13.37
N PHE A 122 22.21 -11.73 -13.87
CA PHE A 122 23.18 -12.71 -13.43
C PHE A 122 24.61 -12.20 -13.65
N LEU A 123 24.92 -11.65 -14.83
CA LEU A 123 26.28 -11.20 -15.16
C LEU A 123 26.73 -10.06 -14.24
N THR A 124 25.82 -9.13 -13.95
CA THR A 124 26.12 -8.00 -13.05
C THR A 124 26.30 -8.47 -11.60
N ASN A 125 25.51 -9.44 -11.13
CA ASN A 125 25.71 -10.05 -9.80
C ASN A 125 27.03 -10.84 -9.73
N PHE A 126 27.35 -11.59 -10.78
CA PHE A 126 28.59 -12.35 -10.91
C PHE A 126 29.82 -11.44 -10.87
N LEU A 127 29.80 -10.33 -11.62
CA LEU A 127 30.90 -9.36 -11.67
C LEU A 127 31.07 -8.56 -10.36
N ASN A 128 29.98 -8.31 -9.62
CA ASN A 128 30.02 -7.59 -8.35
C ASN A 128 30.57 -8.43 -7.18
N GLY A 129 30.88 -9.70 -7.40
CA GLY A 129 31.77 -10.49 -6.53
C GLY A 129 31.28 -10.71 -5.10
N LYS A 130 29.96 -10.73 -4.86
CA LYS A 130 29.36 -11.05 -3.56
C LYS A 130 28.06 -11.82 -3.77
N GLU A 131 28.02 -13.07 -3.26
CA GLU A 131 26.89 -14.02 -3.14
C GLU A 131 25.62 -13.75 -3.96
#